data_AF-A0A7V8NMM6-F1
#
_entry.id   AF-A0A7V8NMM6-F1
#
_cell.length_a   1.000
_cell.length_b   1.000
_cell.length_c   1.000
_cell.angle_alpha   90.00
_cell.angle_beta   90.00
_cell.angle_gamma   90.00
#
_symmetry.space_group_name_H-M   'P 1'
#
loop_
_entity.id
_entity.type
_entity.pdbx_description
1 polymer ?
#
loop_
_entity_poly.entity_id
_entity_poly.type
_entity_poly.pdbx_seq_one_letter_code
_entity_poly.pdbx_strand_id
1 'polypeptide(L)'
;FKGWVQERGLYFWTQFDPKYTALLAMHDPGEPDLDGGLVYVHYGKGTYIYTGLAFFRQLPDGVPGAYRLFVNLLAASRASKPE
;
A
#
# COMPACT_ATOMS: atom_id res chain seq x y z
N PHE A 1 -19.94 2.89 1.25
CA PHE A 1 -19.07 2.88 2.45
C PHE A 1 -19.90 3.05 3.72
N LYS A 2 -20.81 2.11 4.05
CA LYS A 2 -21.52 2.12 5.34
C LYS A 2 -20.81 1.14 6.28
N GLY A 3 -20.50 1.58 7.49
CA GLY A 3 -19.90 0.74 8.54
C GLY A 3 -18.38 0.75 8.64
N TRP A 4 -17.67 1.69 8.00
CA TRP A 4 -16.23 1.84 8.21
C TRP A 4 -15.99 2.60 9.51
N VAL A 5 -15.37 1.94 10.48
CA VAL A 5 -14.99 2.51 11.77
C VAL A 5 -13.46 2.65 11.73
N GLN A 6 -12.95 3.91 11.71
CA GLN A 6 -11.52 4.32 11.77
C GLN A 6 -10.74 4.56 10.44
N GLU A 7 -9.46 4.93 10.56
CA GLU A 7 -8.58 5.34 9.45
C GLU A 7 -8.22 4.16 8.52
N ARG A 8 -8.12 4.43 7.20
CA ARG A 8 -7.77 3.43 6.17
C ARG A 8 -6.25 3.19 6.07
N GLY A 9 -5.48 4.18 6.51
CA GLY A 9 -4.03 4.11 6.61
C GLY A 9 -3.51 5.14 7.61
N LEU A 10 -2.29 4.91 8.07
CA LEU A 10 -1.55 5.74 9.01
C LEU A 10 -0.13 5.90 8.48
N TYR A 11 0.54 6.98 8.87
CA TYR A 11 1.96 7.21 8.55
C TYR A 11 2.25 7.19 7.04
N PHE A 12 1.55 8.00 6.24
CA PHE A 12 1.86 8.08 4.80
C PHE A 12 3.29 8.61 4.61
N TRP A 13 4.07 7.96 3.76
CA TRP A 13 5.45 8.35 3.52
C TRP A 13 5.48 9.63 2.67
N THR A 14 5.83 10.75 3.29
CA THR A 14 5.66 12.09 2.67
C THR A 14 6.74 12.46 1.66
N GLN A 15 7.95 11.92 1.78
CA GLN A 15 9.07 12.24 0.90
C GLN A 15 9.92 11.00 0.62
N PHE A 16 10.03 10.63 -0.64
CA PHE A 16 10.85 9.51 -1.10
C PHE A 16 11.54 9.86 -2.42
N ASP A 17 12.64 9.16 -2.68
CA ASP A 17 13.47 9.32 -3.89
C ASP A 17 12.63 9.04 -5.17
N PRO A 18 12.84 9.75 -6.29
CA PRO A 18 12.08 9.55 -7.53
C PRO A 18 12.08 8.11 -8.08
N LYS A 19 13.05 7.27 -7.68
CA LYS A 19 13.07 5.84 -8.06
C LYS A 19 11.93 5.02 -7.44
N TYR A 20 11.30 5.53 -6.37
CA TYR A 20 10.15 4.89 -5.75
C TYR A 20 8.86 5.30 -6.47
N THR A 21 7.96 4.34 -6.64
CA THR A 21 6.66 4.53 -7.29
C THR A 21 5.56 4.47 -6.23
N ALA A 22 4.79 5.56 -6.08
CA ALA A 22 3.53 5.51 -5.34
C ALA A 22 2.49 4.74 -6.18
N LEU A 23 1.99 3.63 -5.64
CA LEU A 23 1.04 2.77 -6.34
C LEU A 23 -0.42 3.15 -6.09
N LEU A 24 -0.69 3.86 -4.99
CA LEU A 24 -2.02 4.29 -4.59
C LEU A 24 -1.97 5.71 -4.01
N ALA A 25 -2.89 6.54 -4.48
CA ALA A 25 -3.26 7.81 -3.89
C ALA A 25 -4.58 7.65 -3.11
N MET A 26 -4.72 8.36 -2.00
CA MET A 26 -5.92 8.34 -1.15
C MET A 26 -6.26 9.75 -0.69
N HIS A 27 -7.53 10.11 -0.67
CA HIS A 27 -7.98 11.36 -0.07
C HIS A 27 -9.35 11.17 0.58
N ASP A 28 -9.63 12.02 1.57
CA ASP A 28 -10.99 12.25 2.04
C ASP A 28 -11.67 13.32 1.16
N PRO A 29 -13.01 13.32 1.05
CA PRO A 29 -13.71 14.24 0.16
C PRO A 29 -13.34 15.72 0.41
N GLY A 30 -12.78 16.37 -0.61
CA GLY A 30 -12.35 17.77 -0.55
C GLY A 30 -10.89 17.99 -0.13
N GLU A 31 -10.16 16.92 0.21
CA GLU A 31 -8.73 17.00 0.52
C GLU A 31 -7.86 16.66 -0.71
N PRO A 32 -6.60 17.13 -0.77
CA PRO A 32 -5.65 16.72 -1.80
C PRO A 32 -5.34 15.22 -1.73
N ASP A 33 -4.88 14.68 -2.86
CA ASP A 33 -4.36 13.31 -2.91
C ASP A 33 -3.15 13.13 -1.99
N LEU A 34 -3.23 12.11 -1.12
CA LEU A 34 -2.12 11.62 -0.33
C LEU A 34 -1.50 10.42 -1.03
N ASP A 35 -0.35 10.65 -1.63
CA ASP A 35 0.58 9.61 -2.03
C ASP A 35 1.33 9.10 -0.80
N GLY A 36 1.92 7.91 -0.91
CA GLY A 36 2.74 7.35 0.17
C GLY A 36 2.05 6.30 1.04
N GLY A 37 0.77 6.00 0.79
CA GLY A 37 0.05 4.91 1.46
C GLY A 37 0.50 3.52 0.99
N LEU A 38 0.98 3.42 -0.25
CA LEU A 38 1.60 2.23 -0.82
C LEU A 38 2.70 2.65 -1.81
N VAL A 39 3.96 2.37 -1.46
CA VAL A 39 5.13 2.78 -2.25
C VAL A 39 5.97 1.56 -2.59
N TYR A 40 6.44 1.50 -3.83
CA TYR A 40 7.11 0.35 -4.41
C TYR A 40 8.44 0.75 -5.03
N VAL A 41 9.44 -0.11 -4.93
CA VAL A 41 10.65 -0.01 -5.75
C VAL A 41 11.27 -1.39 -5.97
N HIS A 42 11.85 -1.60 -7.15
CA HIS A 42 12.86 -2.64 -7.33
C HIS A 42 14.22 -2.09 -6.89
N TYR A 43 14.78 -2.67 -5.82
CA TYR A 43 16.04 -2.23 -5.25
C TYR A 43 17.05 -3.38 -5.23
N GLY A 44 18.13 -3.24 -6.01
CA GLY A 44 19.12 -4.30 -6.19
C GLY A 44 18.48 -5.55 -6.78
N LYS A 45 18.54 -6.67 -6.04
CA LYS A 45 17.99 -7.97 -6.45
C LYS A 45 16.58 -8.25 -5.91
N GLY A 46 15.95 -7.27 -5.27
CA GLY A 46 14.71 -7.47 -4.55
C GLY A 46 13.69 -6.37 -4.78
N THR A 47 12.57 -6.55 -4.11
CA THR A 47 11.46 -5.61 -4.10
C THR A 47 11.30 -5.06 -2.69
N TYR A 48 11.23 -3.73 -2.58
CA TYR A 48 10.84 -3.07 -1.35
C TYR A 48 9.45 -2.48 -1.53
N ILE A 49 8.57 -2.79 -0.59
CA ILE A 49 7.20 -2.27 -0.53
C ILE A 49 7.02 -1.63 0.84
N TYR A 50 6.76 -0.34 0.84
CA TYR A 50 6.25 0.38 2.00
C TYR A 50 4.73 0.41 1.94
N THR A 51 4.07 0.20 3.07
CA THR A 51 2.63 0.39 3.16
C THR A 51 2.24 1.02 4.49
N GLY A 52 1.56 2.15 4.42
CA GLY A 52 0.87 2.79 5.53
C GLY A 52 -0.58 2.32 5.68
N LEU A 53 -1.04 1.38 4.86
CA LEU A 53 -2.40 0.85 4.95
C LEU A 53 -2.60 0.12 6.28
N ALA A 54 -3.76 0.30 6.90
CA ALA A 54 -4.08 -0.27 8.21
C ALA A 54 -4.42 -1.77 8.13
N PHE A 55 -3.56 -2.61 7.53
CA PHE A 55 -3.76 -4.05 7.39
C PHE A 55 -4.02 -4.75 8.72
N PHE A 56 -3.41 -4.28 9.81
CA PHE A 56 -3.63 -4.81 11.16
C PHE A 56 -5.08 -4.66 11.66
N ARG A 57 -5.90 -3.79 11.06
CA ARG A 57 -7.35 -3.70 11.31
C ARG A 57 -8.15 -4.42 10.23
N GLN A 58 -7.79 -4.17 8.98
CA GLN A 58 -8.55 -4.68 7.83
C GLN A 58 -8.48 -6.20 7.68
N LEU A 59 -7.35 -6.82 8.04
CA LEU A 59 -7.21 -8.28 8.00
C LEU A 59 -8.05 -8.94 9.11
N PRO A 60 -7.92 -8.59 10.42
CA PRO A 60 -8.80 -9.16 11.45
C PRO A 60 -10.30 -8.96 11.21
N ASP A 61 -10.70 -7.83 10.64
CA ASP A 61 -12.11 -7.53 10.31
C ASP A 61 -12.63 -8.30 9.08
N GLY A 62 -11.80 -9.13 8.44
CA GLY A 62 -12.23 -9.99 7.34
C GLY A 62 -12.44 -9.26 6.02
N VAL A 63 -11.87 -8.07 5.82
CA VAL A 63 -12.13 -7.24 4.64
C VAL A 63 -11.53 -7.90 3.38
N PRO A 64 -12.35 -8.40 2.42
CA PRO A 64 -11.83 -9.23 1.32
C PRO A 64 -10.82 -8.52 0.43
N GLY A 65 -11.01 -7.22 0.21
CA GLY A 65 -10.09 -6.39 -0.58
C GLY A 65 -8.71 -6.27 0.05
N ALA A 66 -8.63 -6.21 1.38
CA ALA A 66 -7.37 -6.09 2.11
C ALA A 66 -6.55 -7.39 2.01
N TYR A 67 -7.19 -8.55 2.17
CA TYR A 67 -6.54 -9.84 1.96
C TYR A 67 -6.01 -10.01 0.54
N ARG A 68 -6.82 -9.68 -0.47
CA ARG A 68 -6.41 -9.78 -1.87
C ARG A 68 -5.19 -8.88 -2.15
N LEU A 69 -5.23 -7.63 -1.69
CA LEU A 69 -4.11 -6.71 -1.86
C LEU A 69 -2.85 -7.24 -1.14
N PHE A 70 -2.97 -7.67 0.12
CA PHE A 70 -1.85 -8.20 0.88
C PHE A 70 -1.16 -9.38 0.19
N VAL A 71 -1.93 -10.36 -0.31
CA VAL A 71 -1.37 -11.50 -1.04
C VAL A 71 -0.69 -11.06 -2.34
N ASN A 72 -1.26 -10.10 -3.07
CA ASN A 72 -0.62 -9.53 -4.27
C ASN A 72 0.74 -8.89 -3.95
N LEU A 73 0.84 -8.14 -2.84
CA LEU A 73 2.09 -7.52 -2.42
C LEU A 73 3.16 -8.57 -2.05
N LEU A 74 2.76 -9.66 -1.37
CA LEU A 74 3.68 -10.77 -1.08
C LEU A 74 4.16 -11.45 -2.36
N ALA A 75 3.26 -11.66 -3.32
CA ALA A 75 3.58 -12.28 -4.60
C ALA A 75 4.46 -11.39 -5.50
N ALA A 76 4.39 -10.06 -5.36
CA ALA A 76 5.20 -9.12 -6.15
C ALA A 76 6.72 -9.36 -6.01
N SER A 77 7.17 -9.88 -4.87
CA SER A 77 8.58 -10.27 -4.65
C SER A 77 9.03 -11.47 -5.48
N ARG A 78 8.10 -12.29 -6.00
CA ARG A 78 8.40 -13.50 -6.77
C ARG A 78 8.46 -13.26 -8.28
N ALA A 79 7.88 -12.15 -8.75
CA ALA A 79 7.81 -11.83 -10.17
C ALA A 79 9.14 -11.34 -10.76
N SER A 80 10.17 -11.12 -9.95
CA SER A 80 11.47 -10.61 -10.38
C SER A 80 12.45 -11.69 -10.84
N LYS A 81 11.98 -12.77 -11.49
CA LYS A 81 12.86 -13.59 -12.33
C LYS A 81 12.74 -13.08 -13.76
N PRO A 82 13.70 -12.29 -14.28
CA PRO A 82 13.89 -12.20 -15.72
C PRO A 82 14.35 -13.58 -16.21
N GLU A 83 13.76 -14.07 -17.30
CA GLU A 83 14.42 -15.06 -18.17
C GLU A 83 15.65 -14.43 -18.83
#